data_AF-A0AB34JSG8-F1
#
_entry.id   AF-A0AB34JSG8-F1
#
_cell.length_a   1.000
_cell.length_b   1.000
_cell.length_c   1.000
_cell.angle_alpha   90.00
_cell.angle_beta   90.00
_cell.angle_gamma   90.00
#
_symmetry.space_group_name_H-M   'P 1'
#
loop_
_entity.id
_entity.type
_entity.pdbx_description
1 polymer ?
#
loop_
_entity_poly.entity_id
_entity_poly.type
_entity_poly.pdbx_seq_one_letter_code
_entity_poly.pdbx_strand_id
1 'polypeptide(L)'
;MQRAKVSDVVLQDLACCVVRRKVARKNLHAIADKHNLLIVMRTEEDYHKIFYGNQKDAKAFRIELALIKTITGEHYIHYFKTDINAYALKHYDELKHKKAWWTIKSADGKKDTSRGMHSLALLKHLRDSGSLNAIDATTRGIFMTQYHDRLSRAEYITLEYPPEAVRPTHPERSYSRLFGRGKDINDDVEAMKDILQVDELDETQIKALKNAMKLHEQYAALPAHMRTKLDDKMLANRFTLDDQLATMRRAIPPSAVVFFDFESSPFGEHTPYGVCYGDYNQDTVHTIRGEDCAEALMDELLEVYGCDCPDDVDWGEFNPPVIKLMAHNATYDYSFLFKHLRRVKFLEKGTSLICGTALVSNEYMRTTESPNAQLVRWMIEDACEMVERDNNIRPQWRRCLQHLRKTSTFVTVDNLHIISHGAKNVVAFLRENAPFNELEPEMIAKRTYRALTIALQDTYKMISMPLSQFGKSFNLPQGKEVMPHALMTKEFVAGGGVATLDEIRKAVCEMYLSENDLVDKLTRLVADHGGVEAVRKLGCRVHATVVDGDSELWLKIDFKYAPDDLIA
;
A
#
# COMPACT_ATOMS: atom_id res chain seq x y z
N MET A 1 19.81 18.94 16.79
CA MET A 1 19.03 19.99 16.13
C MET A 1 17.76 20.40 16.91
N GLN A 2 17.19 19.56 17.80
CA GLN A 2 16.11 20.00 18.71
C GLN A 2 16.45 21.21 19.60
N ARG A 3 17.72 21.40 19.99
CA ARG A 3 18.18 22.61 20.69
C ARG A 3 18.12 23.91 19.86
N ALA A 4 17.87 23.82 18.55
CA ALA A 4 17.98 24.94 17.61
C ALA A 4 16.64 25.56 17.18
N LYS A 5 15.51 25.15 17.75
CA LYS A 5 14.15 25.64 17.41
C LYS A 5 13.77 25.50 15.92
N VAL A 6 14.29 24.49 15.24
CA VAL A 6 13.89 24.13 13.88
C VAL A 6 12.58 23.32 13.96
N SER A 7 11.63 23.55 13.05
CA SER A 7 10.36 22.79 13.05
C SER A 7 10.58 21.30 12.79
N ASP A 8 9.74 20.45 13.38
CA ASP A 8 9.87 18.99 13.23
C ASP A 8 9.75 18.55 11.76
N VAL A 9 9.00 19.27 10.93
CA VAL A 9 8.91 19.04 9.47
C VAL A 9 10.27 19.24 8.80
N VAL A 10 10.99 20.31 9.14
CA VAL A 10 12.32 20.58 8.58
C VAL A 10 13.34 19.58 9.13
N LEU A 11 13.21 19.16 10.39
CA LEU A 11 14.05 18.10 10.95
C LEU A 11 13.84 16.76 10.26
N GLN A 12 12.59 16.41 9.95
CA GLN A 12 12.22 15.19 9.24
C GLN A 12 12.75 15.22 7.79
N ASP A 13 12.58 16.34 7.08
CA ASP A 13 13.05 16.51 5.70
C ASP A 13 14.58 16.50 5.62
N LEU A 14 15.26 17.15 6.58
CA LEU A 14 16.71 17.05 6.76
C LEU A 14 17.15 15.61 7.07
N ALA A 15 16.42 14.89 7.93
CA ALA A 15 16.71 13.49 8.19
C ALA A 15 16.59 12.66 6.90
N CYS A 16 15.50 12.81 6.14
CA CYS A 16 15.33 12.12 4.85
C CYS A 16 16.43 12.46 3.83
N CYS A 17 16.93 13.71 3.82
CA CYS A 17 18.02 14.13 2.94
C CYS A 17 19.41 13.65 3.39
N VAL A 18 19.63 13.48 4.70
CA VAL A 18 20.94 13.21 5.32
C VAL A 18 21.12 11.76 5.76
N VAL A 19 20.05 10.94 5.84
CA VAL A 19 20.08 9.49 6.11
C VAL A 19 20.84 8.69 5.04
N ARG A 20 21.32 9.35 3.99
CA ARG A 20 22.26 8.76 3.05
C ARG A 20 23.66 8.70 3.64
N ARG A 21 24.26 7.52 3.57
CA ARG A 21 25.66 7.23 3.95
C ARG A 21 26.70 8.19 3.39
N LYS A 22 26.39 8.82 2.25
CA LYS A 22 27.17 9.90 1.64
C LYS A 22 26.22 11.00 1.19
N VAL A 23 26.37 12.21 1.74
CA VAL A 23 25.74 13.42 1.21
C VAL A 23 26.76 14.13 0.32
N ALA A 24 26.53 14.11 -0.98
CA ALA A 24 27.40 14.82 -1.93
C ALA A 24 27.35 16.32 -1.64
N ARG A 25 28.50 17.01 -1.68
CA ARG A 25 28.60 18.46 -1.39
C ARG A 25 27.65 19.30 -2.24
N LYS A 26 27.42 18.91 -3.50
CA LYS A 26 26.46 19.58 -4.41
C LYS A 26 25.02 19.62 -3.85
N ASN A 27 24.64 18.63 -3.04
CA ASN A 27 23.30 18.57 -2.44
C ASN A 27 23.16 19.54 -1.26
N LEU A 28 24.27 20.01 -0.67
CA LEU A 28 24.22 20.97 0.43
C LEU A 28 23.66 22.32 0.00
N HIS A 29 23.87 22.74 -1.27
CA HIS A 29 23.23 23.93 -1.82
C HIS A 29 21.71 23.79 -1.83
N ALA A 30 21.20 22.70 -2.41
CA ALA A 30 19.75 22.45 -2.49
C ALA A 30 19.11 22.41 -1.09
N ILE A 31 19.78 21.77 -0.12
CA ILE A 31 19.30 21.71 1.27
C ILE A 31 19.33 23.09 1.92
N ALA A 32 20.40 23.85 1.73
CA ALA A 32 20.53 25.19 2.31
C ALA A 32 19.46 26.14 1.77
N ASP A 33 19.25 26.13 0.46
CA ASP A 33 18.27 27.00 -0.21
C ASP A 33 16.83 26.60 0.17
N LYS A 34 16.51 25.29 0.17
CA LYS A 34 15.16 24.78 0.50
C LYS A 34 14.72 25.13 1.92
N HIS A 35 15.65 25.17 2.88
CA HIS A 35 15.34 25.35 4.31
C HIS A 35 15.81 26.69 4.89
N ASN A 36 16.20 27.64 4.04
CA ASN A 36 16.78 28.92 4.43
C ASN A 36 17.91 28.80 5.48
N LEU A 37 18.87 27.92 5.20
CA LEU A 37 20.03 27.66 6.06
C LEU A 37 21.28 28.33 5.49
N LEU A 38 22.19 28.73 6.38
CA LEU A 38 23.55 29.12 6.03
C LEU A 38 24.52 28.06 6.56
N ILE A 39 24.93 27.15 5.70
CA ILE A 39 25.87 26.08 6.07
C ILE A 39 27.29 26.57 5.83
N VAL A 40 28.08 26.64 6.91
CA VAL A 40 29.50 27.01 6.88
C VAL A 40 30.31 25.73 7.07
N MET A 41 31.00 25.30 6.01
CA MET A 41 31.83 24.11 6.02
C MET A 41 33.32 24.46 6.14
N ARG A 42 34.02 23.69 6.96
CA ARG A 42 35.48 23.72 7.10
C ARG A 42 36.04 22.34 6.75
N THR A 43 37.10 22.29 5.97
CA THR A 43 37.77 21.03 5.63
C THR A 43 39.04 20.87 6.49
N GLU A 44 39.58 19.67 6.50
CA GLU A 44 40.79 19.36 7.26
C GLU A 44 42.04 20.09 6.74
N GLU A 45 42.05 20.36 5.43
CA GLU A 45 43.20 20.85 4.64
C GLU A 45 43.08 22.34 4.29
N ASP A 46 41.86 22.88 4.18
CA ASP A 46 41.67 24.28 3.80
C ASP A 46 41.47 25.19 5.00
N TYR A 47 42.25 26.27 5.04
CA TYR A 47 41.99 27.40 5.94
C TYR A 47 40.73 28.18 5.55
N HIS A 48 40.26 28.00 4.31
CA HIS A 48 39.11 28.70 3.77
C HIS A 48 37.78 28.05 4.18
N LYS A 49 36.82 28.90 4.55
CA LYS A 49 35.44 28.48 4.83
C LYS A 49 34.67 28.41 3.53
N ILE A 50 33.94 27.32 3.33
CA ILE A 50 33.02 27.17 2.20
C ILE A 50 31.60 27.43 2.72
N PHE A 51 30.84 28.24 1.99
CA PHE A 51 29.48 28.63 2.38
C PHE A 51 28.47 28.05 1.39
N TYR A 52 27.38 27.49 1.91
CA TYR A 52 26.22 27.04 1.14
C TYR A 52 24.98 27.77 1.66
N GLY A 53 24.16 28.28 0.74
CA GLY A 53 23.02 29.16 1.02
C GLY A 53 23.36 30.66 0.92
N ASN A 54 22.37 31.50 1.19
CA ASN A 54 22.48 32.95 1.01
C ASN A 54 23.18 33.63 2.19
N GLN A 55 24.43 34.04 2.01
CA GLN A 55 25.21 34.76 3.05
C GLN A 55 24.65 36.14 3.41
N LYS A 56 23.83 36.74 2.53
CA LYS A 56 23.25 38.07 2.76
C LYS A 56 21.96 38.03 3.56
N ASP A 57 21.33 36.86 3.69
CA ASP A 57 20.12 36.75 4.50
C ASP A 57 20.48 36.66 5.98
N ALA A 58 20.31 37.76 6.69
CA ALA A 58 20.54 37.83 8.14
C ALA A 58 19.58 36.94 8.95
N LYS A 59 18.48 36.47 8.34
CA LYS A 59 17.51 35.56 8.97
C LYS A 59 17.84 34.07 8.75
N ALA A 60 18.79 33.75 7.88
CA ALA A 60 19.15 32.36 7.60
C ALA A 60 19.77 31.67 8.83
N PHE A 61 19.35 30.44 9.11
CA PHE A 61 19.83 29.70 10.28
C PHE A 61 21.24 29.15 10.03
N ARG A 62 22.22 29.59 10.82
CA ARG A 62 23.63 29.24 10.62
C ARG A 62 23.99 27.88 11.22
N ILE A 63 24.57 27.00 10.40
CA ILE A 63 25.07 25.69 10.80
C ILE A 63 26.56 25.61 10.48
N GLU A 64 27.41 25.38 11.48
CA GLU A 64 28.85 25.16 11.26
C GLU A 64 29.15 23.66 11.22
N LEU A 65 29.68 23.20 10.08
CA LEU A 65 30.10 21.83 9.84
C LEU A 65 31.59 21.76 9.58
N ALA A 66 32.19 20.63 9.91
CA ALA A 66 33.52 20.27 9.47
C ALA A 66 33.50 18.94 8.73
N LEU A 67 34.42 18.80 7.79
CA LEU A 67 34.64 17.58 7.04
C LEU A 67 35.97 16.96 7.46
N ILE A 68 35.91 15.77 8.05
CA ILE A 68 37.09 15.00 8.47
C ILE A 68 37.38 13.91 7.44
N LYS A 69 38.63 13.79 7.01
CA LYS A 69 39.06 12.67 6.18
C LYS A 69 39.43 11.50 7.06
N THR A 70 38.84 10.34 6.79
CA THR A 70 39.15 9.06 7.43
C THR A 70 39.65 8.08 6.38
N ILE A 71 40.25 6.97 6.83
CA ILE A 71 40.66 5.85 5.95
C ILE A 71 39.48 5.36 5.09
N THR A 72 38.26 5.46 5.63
CA THR A 72 37.04 4.91 5.01
C THR A 72 36.21 5.93 4.22
N GLY A 73 36.71 7.17 4.08
CA GLY A 73 36.07 8.27 3.37
C GLY A 73 35.96 9.57 4.16
N GLU A 74 35.21 10.53 3.61
CA GLU A 74 34.94 11.83 4.23
C GLU A 74 33.67 11.79 5.06
N HIS A 75 33.70 12.33 6.29
CA HIS A 75 32.54 12.39 7.19
C HIS A 75 32.28 13.82 7.66
N TYR A 76 31.00 14.19 7.72
CA TYR A 76 30.57 15.48 8.28
C TYR A 76 30.43 15.38 9.79
N ILE A 77 30.93 16.39 10.49
CA ILE A 77 30.79 16.56 11.94
C ILE A 77 30.29 17.97 12.24
N HIS A 78 29.65 18.15 13.39
CA HIS A 78 29.31 19.48 13.88
C HIS A 78 30.58 20.22 14.30
N TYR A 79 30.75 21.47 13.84
CA TYR A 79 31.91 22.30 14.17
C TYR A 79 31.57 23.27 15.30
N PHE A 80 32.05 22.97 16.51
CA PHE A 80 31.81 23.78 17.70
C PHE A 80 33.05 23.86 18.58
N LYS A 81 33.10 24.84 19.49
CA LYS A 81 34.17 24.95 20.49
C LYS A 81 33.86 24.01 21.65
N THR A 82 34.81 23.15 21.98
CA THR A 82 34.74 22.18 23.08
C THR A 82 35.36 22.79 24.35
N ASP A 83 35.12 22.19 25.50
CA ASP A 83 35.75 22.59 26.77
C ASP A 83 37.13 21.97 26.99
N ILE A 84 37.57 21.09 26.08
CA ILE A 84 38.80 20.31 26.21
C ILE A 84 39.94 21.07 25.54
N ASN A 85 41.05 21.22 26.26
CA ASN A 85 42.27 21.80 25.69
C ASN A 85 43.23 20.72 25.15
N ALA A 86 44.11 21.12 24.21
CA ALA A 86 44.99 20.19 23.50
C ALA A 86 46.09 19.60 24.41
N TYR A 87 46.56 20.36 25.39
CA TYR A 87 47.56 19.91 26.36
C TYR A 87 46.99 18.80 27.26
N ALA A 88 45.81 19.03 27.83
CA ALA A 88 45.09 18.12 28.70
C ALA A 88 44.81 16.77 28.02
N LEU A 89 44.48 16.80 26.72
CA LEU A 89 44.26 15.60 25.94
C LEU A 89 45.56 14.84 25.66
N LYS A 90 46.65 15.54 25.31
CA LYS A 90 47.97 14.90 25.10
C LYS A 90 48.54 14.25 26.35
N HIS A 91 48.22 14.79 27.53
CA HIS A 91 48.63 14.26 28.83
C HIS A 91 47.47 13.59 29.57
N TYR A 92 46.53 12.97 28.83
CA TYR A 92 45.31 12.41 29.41
C TYR A 92 45.60 11.40 30.52
N ASP A 93 46.53 10.47 30.33
CA ASP A 93 46.80 9.43 31.33
C ASP A 93 47.35 9.97 32.65
N GLU A 94 48.14 11.03 32.61
CA GLU A 94 48.68 11.70 33.80
C GLU A 94 47.62 12.56 34.52
N LEU A 95 46.66 13.09 33.76
CA LEU A 95 45.73 14.10 34.23
C LEU A 95 44.33 13.57 34.52
N LYS A 96 43.91 12.42 33.98
CA LYS A 96 42.54 11.89 34.07
C LYS A 96 41.98 11.75 35.48
N HIS A 97 42.86 11.57 36.47
CA HIS A 97 42.50 11.45 37.89
C HIS A 97 42.31 12.81 38.59
N LYS A 98 42.71 13.92 37.96
CA LYS A 98 42.58 15.27 38.51
C LYS A 98 41.20 15.86 38.19
N LYS A 99 40.62 16.60 39.15
CA LYS A 99 39.34 17.30 38.95
C LYS A 99 39.46 18.38 37.87
N ALA A 100 38.56 18.36 36.89
CA ALA A 100 38.55 19.26 35.74
C ALA A 100 39.84 19.22 34.92
N TRP A 101 40.39 18.02 34.72
CA TRP A 101 41.65 17.79 33.99
C TRP A 101 41.65 18.42 32.59
N TRP A 102 40.51 18.46 31.91
CA TRP A 102 40.33 19.05 30.58
C TRP A 102 40.67 20.54 30.50
N THR A 103 40.76 21.24 31.64
CA THR A 103 41.11 22.67 31.73
C THR A 103 42.61 22.94 31.91
N ILE A 104 43.43 21.92 32.19
CA ILE A 104 44.86 22.08 32.55
C ILE A 104 45.70 22.36 31.31
N LYS A 105 46.33 23.54 31.21
CA LYS A 105 46.98 24.03 29.99
C LYS A 105 48.52 23.93 29.98
N SER A 106 49.14 23.53 31.08
CA SER A 106 50.60 23.44 31.21
C SER A 106 51.02 22.44 32.28
N ALA A 107 52.31 22.06 32.27
CA ALA A 107 52.93 21.17 33.25
C ALA A 107 52.79 21.68 34.69
N ASP A 108 52.84 23.00 34.89
CA ASP A 108 52.64 23.67 36.18
C ASP A 108 51.24 23.49 36.78
N GLY A 109 50.31 22.82 36.09
CA GLY A 109 48.95 22.62 36.55
C GLY A 109 48.02 23.83 36.41
N LYS A 110 48.45 24.88 35.70
CA LYS A 110 47.62 26.08 35.44
C LYS A 110 46.37 25.68 34.67
N LYS A 111 45.21 26.18 35.10
CA LYS A 111 43.90 25.93 34.48
C LYS A 111 43.45 27.10 33.61
N ASP A 112 42.75 26.81 32.53
CA ASP A 112 42.17 27.81 31.64
C ASP A 112 40.95 27.25 30.90
N THR A 113 39.78 27.77 31.24
CA THR A 113 38.50 27.38 30.63
C THR A 113 38.26 28.04 29.28
N SER A 114 38.99 29.11 28.95
CA SER A 114 38.81 29.85 27.70
C SER A 114 39.51 29.19 26.50
N ARG A 115 40.45 28.28 26.77
CA ARG A 115 41.36 27.63 25.80
C ARG A 115 40.86 26.31 25.21
N GLY A 116 39.56 26.06 25.29
CA GLY A 116 38.93 24.94 24.61
C GLY A 116 39.18 24.93 23.10
N MET A 117 39.47 23.77 22.52
CA MET A 117 39.72 23.60 21.08
C MET A 117 38.42 23.34 20.32
N HIS A 118 38.44 23.45 18.99
CA HIS A 118 37.29 23.07 18.16
C HIS A 118 37.17 21.56 17.97
N SER A 119 35.94 21.06 17.77
CA SER A 119 35.63 19.64 17.59
C SER A 119 36.46 18.94 16.52
N LEU A 120 36.78 19.61 15.41
CA LEU A 120 37.67 19.08 14.37
C LEU A 120 39.10 18.86 14.89
N ALA A 121 39.65 19.82 15.65
CA ALA A 121 40.99 19.69 16.24
C ALA A 121 41.01 18.61 17.34
N LEU A 122 39.92 18.49 18.10
CA LEU A 122 39.76 17.43 19.11
C LEU A 122 39.84 16.04 18.46
N LEU A 123 39.08 15.81 17.39
CA LEU A 123 39.10 14.51 16.70
C LEU A 123 40.45 14.22 16.05
N LYS A 124 41.15 15.23 15.50
CA LYS A 124 42.54 15.06 15.04
C LYS A 124 43.45 14.56 16.15
N HIS A 125 43.45 15.25 17.29
CA HIS A 125 44.29 14.86 18.41
C HIS A 125 43.93 13.49 19.00
N LEU A 126 42.65 13.13 19.04
CA LEU A 126 42.21 11.80 19.46
C LEU A 126 42.67 10.70 18.49
N ARG A 127 42.61 10.97 17.18
CA ARG A 127 43.13 10.06 16.15
C ARG A 127 44.63 9.83 16.33
N ASP A 128 45.37 10.89 16.63
CA ASP A 128 46.82 10.85 16.77
C ASP A 128 47.27 10.29 18.12
N SER A 129 46.41 10.29 19.15
CA SER A 129 46.77 9.83 20.52
C SER A 129 46.75 8.31 20.70
N GLY A 130 46.24 7.55 19.71
CA GLY A 130 46.05 6.10 19.84
C GLY A 130 45.01 5.68 20.89
N SER A 131 44.26 6.64 21.46
CA SER A 131 43.29 6.39 22.54
C SER A 131 41.88 6.05 22.03
N LEU A 132 41.78 5.61 20.77
CA LEU A 132 40.51 5.25 20.14
C LEU A 132 40.32 3.73 20.20
N ASN A 133 39.16 3.31 20.70
CA ASN A 133 38.73 1.92 20.56
C ASN A 133 38.10 1.73 19.17
N ALA A 134 38.45 0.62 18.51
CA ALA A 134 37.78 0.23 17.28
C ALA A 134 36.29 -0.02 17.56
N ILE A 135 35.43 0.35 16.61
CA ILE A 135 34.02 -0.02 16.63
C ILE A 135 33.91 -1.39 16.00
N ASP A 136 33.42 -2.36 16.76
CA ASP A 136 33.21 -3.74 16.34
C ASP A 136 31.72 -4.14 16.44
N ALA A 137 31.42 -5.40 16.10
CA ALA A 137 30.07 -5.96 16.20
C ALA A 137 29.49 -5.97 17.63
N THR A 138 30.34 -5.88 18.67
CA THR A 138 29.90 -5.84 20.08
C THR A 138 29.51 -4.44 20.53
N THR A 139 29.85 -3.42 19.75
CA THR A 139 29.54 -2.03 20.07
C THR A 139 28.04 -1.80 20.10
N ARG A 140 27.50 -1.49 21.28
CA ARG A 140 26.06 -1.33 21.50
C ARG A 140 25.46 -0.29 20.54
N GLY A 141 24.45 -0.71 19.77
CA GLY A 141 23.72 0.14 18.84
C GLY A 141 24.36 0.26 17.44
N ILE A 142 25.49 -0.40 17.17
CA ILE A 142 26.14 -0.34 15.84
C ILE A 142 25.22 -0.80 14.71
N PHE A 143 24.41 -1.83 14.96
CA PHE A 143 23.42 -2.37 14.03
C PHE A 143 22.27 -1.41 13.72
N MET A 144 22.04 -0.40 14.56
CA MET A 144 21.05 0.65 14.30
C MET A 144 21.61 1.78 13.44
N THR A 145 22.89 1.73 13.07
CA THR A 145 23.54 2.76 12.26
C THR A 145 23.68 2.34 10.79
N GLN A 146 23.86 3.32 9.91
CA GLN A 146 24.18 3.12 8.50
C GLN A 146 25.59 2.55 8.21
N TYR A 147 26.35 2.19 9.25
CA TYR A 147 27.73 1.69 9.14
C TYR A 147 27.88 0.21 9.52
N HIS A 148 26.78 -0.49 9.84
CA HIS A 148 26.79 -1.90 10.24
C HIS A 148 27.44 -2.83 9.19
N ASP A 149 27.41 -2.46 7.91
CA ASP A 149 27.99 -3.22 6.80
C ASP A 149 29.51 -3.02 6.63
N ARG A 150 30.14 -2.12 7.40
CA ARG A 150 31.62 -1.98 7.42
C ARG A 150 32.29 -2.85 8.47
N LEU A 151 31.53 -3.49 9.34
CA LEU A 151 32.06 -4.42 10.31
C LEU A 151 32.70 -5.60 9.56
N SER A 152 33.92 -5.96 9.95
CA SER A 152 34.60 -7.10 9.32
C SER A 152 33.83 -8.37 9.63
N ARG A 153 33.45 -9.14 8.60
CA ARG A 153 32.78 -10.44 8.80
C ARG A 153 33.64 -11.44 9.59
N ALA A 154 34.95 -11.20 9.70
CA ALA A 154 35.86 -12.02 10.50
C ALA A 154 35.73 -11.76 12.02
N GLU A 155 35.00 -10.73 12.46
CA GLU A 155 34.82 -10.40 13.88
C GLU A 155 33.67 -11.17 14.55
N TYR A 156 32.87 -11.92 13.78
CA TYR A 156 31.85 -12.79 14.34
C TYR A 156 32.49 -14.08 14.86
N ILE A 157 32.86 -14.07 16.15
CA ILE A 157 33.42 -15.23 16.85
C ILE A 157 32.37 -16.34 17.00
N THR A 158 31.08 -15.97 17.07
CA THR A 158 29.96 -16.90 17.22
C THR A 158 28.68 -16.34 16.58
N LEU A 159 27.80 -17.23 16.12
CA LEU A 159 26.43 -16.92 15.71
C LEU A 159 25.45 -16.91 16.89
N GLU A 160 25.94 -17.25 18.09
CA GLU A 160 25.16 -17.24 19.32
C GLU A 160 25.05 -15.81 19.86
N TYR A 161 23.81 -15.38 20.08
CA TYR A 161 23.54 -14.11 20.75
C TYR A 161 23.86 -14.27 22.25
N PRO A 162 24.65 -13.38 22.87
CA PRO A 162 24.84 -13.43 24.32
C PRO A 162 23.48 -13.26 25.03
N PRO A 163 23.24 -13.93 26.17
CA PRO A 163 21.96 -13.90 26.87
C PRO A 163 21.45 -12.47 27.15
N GLU A 164 22.35 -11.52 27.43
CA GLU A 164 22.01 -10.10 27.59
C GLU A 164 21.59 -9.37 26.30
N ALA A 165 21.97 -9.86 25.12
CA ALA A 165 21.52 -9.36 23.82
C ALA A 165 20.20 -10.03 23.37
N VAL A 166 19.85 -11.17 23.96
CA VAL A 166 18.54 -11.79 23.84
C VAL A 166 17.60 -11.10 24.82
N ARG A 167 16.92 -10.04 24.36
CA ARG A 167 15.73 -9.57 25.10
C ARG A 167 14.61 -10.57 24.85
N PRO A 168 14.09 -11.29 25.87
CA PRO A 168 12.77 -11.88 25.73
C PRO A 168 11.82 -10.71 25.46
N THR A 169 11.16 -10.73 24.30
CA THR A 169 10.27 -9.65 23.87
C THR A 169 9.19 -9.41 24.93
N HIS A 170 8.79 -10.46 25.66
CA HIS A 170 7.83 -10.38 26.77
C HIS A 170 8.10 -11.46 27.85
N PRO A 171 7.70 -11.24 29.11
CA PRO A 171 7.72 -12.28 30.15
C PRO A 171 6.78 -13.45 29.80
N GLU A 172 7.08 -14.66 30.28
CA GLU A 172 6.15 -15.81 30.18
C GLU A 172 4.81 -15.47 30.86
N ARG A 173 3.69 -15.68 30.15
CA ARG A 173 2.36 -15.41 30.68
C ARG A 173 1.47 -16.65 30.57
N SER A 174 0.86 -17.00 31.69
CA SER A 174 -0.07 -18.12 31.86
C SER A 174 -1.44 -17.74 31.28
N TYR A 175 -1.79 -18.30 30.11
CA TYR A 175 -3.04 -17.98 29.39
C TYR A 175 -4.08 -19.11 29.37
N SER A 176 -3.91 -20.18 30.17
CA SER A 176 -4.81 -21.34 30.11
C SER A 176 -6.19 -21.16 30.75
N ARG A 177 -6.51 -19.99 31.34
CA ARG A 177 -7.78 -19.78 32.09
C ARG A 177 -8.83 -18.89 31.43
N LEU A 178 -8.51 -18.22 30.32
CA LEU A 178 -9.30 -17.06 29.87
C LEU A 178 -10.58 -17.39 29.09
N PHE A 179 -10.72 -18.56 28.48
CA PHE A 179 -11.80 -18.76 27.49
C PHE A 179 -12.53 -20.10 27.64
N GLY A 180 -13.39 -20.17 28.66
CA GLY A 180 -14.46 -21.17 28.74
C GLY A 180 -15.64 -20.76 27.84
N ARG A 181 -16.19 -21.72 27.08
CA ARG A 181 -17.25 -21.49 26.10
C ARG A 181 -18.54 -20.93 26.74
N GLY A 182 -19.01 -19.76 26.26
CA GLY A 182 -20.43 -19.41 26.20
C GLY A 182 -21.00 -18.50 27.29
N LYS A 183 -20.41 -17.32 27.53
CA LYS A 183 -21.02 -16.27 28.37
C LYS A 183 -21.22 -14.94 27.63
N ASP A 184 -22.07 -14.11 28.22
CA ASP A 184 -22.53 -12.80 27.76
C ASP A 184 -21.34 -11.82 27.62
N ILE A 185 -21.44 -10.94 26.62
CA ILE A 185 -20.43 -9.95 26.23
C ILE A 185 -20.03 -9.03 27.40
N ASN A 186 -20.96 -8.70 28.29
CA ASN A 186 -20.68 -7.83 29.43
C ASN A 186 -19.90 -8.54 30.55
N ASP A 187 -20.04 -9.87 30.67
CA ASP A 187 -19.31 -10.66 31.67
C ASP A 187 -17.82 -10.79 31.31
N ASP A 188 -17.50 -10.86 30.01
CA ASP A 188 -16.12 -10.94 29.53
C ASP A 188 -15.35 -9.62 29.69
N VAL A 189 -16.03 -8.48 29.55
CA VAL A 189 -15.45 -7.15 29.83
C VAL A 189 -15.06 -7.03 31.30
N GLU A 190 -15.91 -7.50 32.21
CA GLU A 190 -15.68 -7.40 33.65
C GLU A 190 -14.65 -8.43 34.13
N ALA A 191 -14.64 -9.64 33.54
CA ALA A 191 -13.57 -10.60 33.75
C ALA A 191 -12.20 -10.07 33.26
N MET A 192 -12.16 -9.28 32.18
CA MET A 192 -10.92 -8.65 31.71
C MET A 192 -10.48 -7.48 32.60
N LYS A 193 -11.39 -6.69 33.17
CA LYS A 193 -11.04 -5.68 34.19
C LYS A 193 -10.39 -6.32 35.42
N ASP A 194 -10.97 -7.42 35.90
CA ASP A 194 -10.44 -8.19 37.03
C ASP A 194 -9.04 -8.76 36.74
N ILE A 195 -8.79 -9.22 35.51
CA ILE A 195 -7.49 -9.78 35.11
C ILE A 195 -6.43 -8.69 34.92
N LEU A 196 -6.82 -7.53 34.40
CA LEU A 196 -5.91 -6.40 34.20
C LEU A 196 -5.69 -5.60 35.49
N GLN A 197 -6.46 -5.85 36.55
CA GLN A 197 -6.42 -5.14 37.84
C GLN A 197 -6.55 -3.61 37.66
N VAL A 198 -7.47 -3.17 36.81
CA VAL A 198 -7.70 -1.74 36.54
C VAL A 198 -9.14 -1.40 36.91
N ASP A 199 -9.30 -0.46 37.85
CA ASP A 199 -10.62 -0.03 38.34
C ASP A 199 -11.41 0.74 37.28
N GLU A 200 -10.73 1.47 36.39
CA GLU A 200 -11.31 2.21 35.28
C GLU A 200 -10.49 2.03 34.00
N LEU A 201 -11.15 1.65 32.90
CA LEU A 201 -10.55 1.60 31.58
C LEU A 201 -10.66 2.98 30.92
N ASP A 202 -9.58 3.48 30.33
CA ASP A 202 -9.64 4.68 29.51
C ASP A 202 -10.36 4.43 28.17
N GLU A 203 -10.78 5.50 27.48
CA GLU A 203 -11.47 5.41 26.18
C GLU A 203 -10.67 4.63 25.12
N THR A 204 -9.33 4.67 25.19
CA THR A 204 -8.45 3.97 24.26
C THR A 204 -8.50 2.47 24.51
N GLN A 205 -8.48 2.06 25.77
CA GLN A 205 -8.59 0.67 26.19
C GLN A 205 -9.98 0.10 25.87
N ILE A 206 -11.05 0.87 26.10
CA ILE A 206 -12.41 0.50 25.70
C ILE A 206 -12.51 0.29 24.18
N LYS A 207 -11.91 1.19 23.40
CA LYS A 207 -11.87 1.07 21.92
C LYS A 207 -11.10 -0.16 21.46
N ALA A 208 -9.96 -0.47 22.10
CA ALA A 208 -9.20 -1.68 21.82
C ALA A 208 -10.02 -2.95 22.12
N LEU A 209 -10.76 -2.94 23.23
CA LEU A 209 -11.61 -4.06 23.65
C LEU A 209 -12.76 -4.30 22.67
N LYS A 210 -13.51 -3.24 22.29
CA LYS A 210 -14.57 -3.33 21.28
C LYS A 210 -14.05 -3.89 19.94
N ASN A 211 -12.87 -3.44 19.52
CA ASN A 211 -12.22 -3.96 18.32
C ASN A 211 -11.82 -5.43 18.44
N ALA A 212 -11.34 -5.86 19.61
CA ALA A 212 -11.01 -7.26 19.88
C ALA A 212 -12.26 -8.15 19.85
N MET A 213 -13.37 -7.68 20.44
CA MET A 213 -14.64 -8.40 20.45
C MET A 213 -15.21 -8.58 19.04
N LYS A 214 -15.24 -7.51 18.23
CA LYS A 214 -15.68 -7.59 16.82
C LYS A 214 -14.83 -8.57 16.02
N LEU A 215 -13.53 -8.59 16.28
CA LEU A 215 -12.61 -9.54 15.65
C LEU A 215 -12.90 -10.98 16.08
N HIS A 216 -13.24 -11.20 17.35
CA HIS A 216 -13.64 -12.51 17.86
C HIS A 216 -14.94 -13.01 17.24
N GLU A 217 -15.92 -12.13 16.99
CA GLU A 217 -17.14 -12.48 16.27
C GLU A 217 -16.81 -12.95 14.84
N GLN A 218 -15.94 -12.22 14.13
CA GLN A 218 -15.46 -12.61 12.79
C GLN A 218 -14.66 -13.92 12.84
N TYR A 219 -13.84 -14.12 13.87
CA TYR A 219 -13.12 -15.38 14.11
C TYR A 219 -14.08 -16.54 14.37
N ALA A 220 -15.14 -16.32 15.14
CA ALA A 220 -16.17 -17.30 15.41
C ALA A 220 -16.95 -17.69 14.14
N ALA A 221 -17.06 -16.80 13.14
CA ALA A 221 -17.65 -17.13 11.85
C ALA A 221 -16.76 -18.04 10.97
N LEU A 222 -15.47 -18.23 11.30
CA LEU A 222 -14.58 -19.08 10.51
C LEU A 222 -14.95 -20.57 10.60
N PRO A 223 -14.74 -21.35 9.52
CA PRO A 223 -14.80 -22.82 9.54
C PRO A 223 -13.97 -23.43 10.67
N ALA A 224 -14.53 -24.46 11.32
CA ALA A 224 -13.96 -25.07 12.53
C ALA A 224 -12.49 -25.49 12.38
N HIS A 225 -12.11 -26.08 11.23
CA HIS A 225 -10.74 -26.53 10.99
C HIS A 225 -9.73 -25.37 10.91
N MET A 226 -10.13 -24.20 10.40
CA MET A 226 -9.26 -23.01 10.37
C MET A 226 -9.07 -22.43 11.76
N ARG A 227 -10.14 -22.41 12.57
CA ARG A 227 -10.07 -21.99 13.97
C ARG A 227 -9.11 -22.87 14.76
N THR A 228 -9.28 -24.19 14.71
CA THR A 228 -8.37 -25.14 15.39
C THR A 228 -6.91 -24.93 14.98
N LYS A 229 -6.63 -24.79 13.67
CA LYS A 229 -5.26 -24.53 13.19
C LYS A 229 -4.70 -23.20 13.71
N LEU A 230 -5.54 -22.18 13.87
CA LEU A 230 -5.13 -20.88 14.39
C LEU A 230 -4.86 -20.95 15.90
N ASP A 231 -5.75 -21.58 16.66
CA ASP A 231 -5.60 -21.82 18.09
C ASP A 231 -4.33 -22.62 18.38
N ASP A 232 -4.09 -23.71 17.64
CA ASP A 232 -2.87 -24.52 17.76
C ASP A 232 -1.62 -23.69 17.47
N LYS A 233 -1.67 -22.82 16.46
CA LYS A 233 -0.57 -21.92 16.10
C LYS A 233 -0.33 -20.89 17.20
N MET A 234 -1.37 -20.29 17.77
CA MET A 234 -1.26 -19.31 18.85
C MET A 234 -0.70 -19.95 20.11
N LEU A 235 -1.15 -21.16 20.45
CA LEU A 235 -0.69 -21.93 21.60
C LEU A 235 0.77 -22.36 21.44
N ALA A 236 1.13 -22.91 20.28
CA ALA A 236 2.49 -23.38 20.00
C ALA A 236 3.53 -22.25 20.05
N ASN A 237 3.15 -21.05 19.60
CA ASN A 237 4.05 -19.88 19.57
C ASN A 237 3.89 -18.95 20.78
N ARG A 238 2.99 -19.26 21.72
CA ARG A 238 2.71 -18.46 22.93
C ARG A 238 2.42 -16.99 22.61
N PHE A 239 1.56 -16.74 21.62
CA PHE A 239 1.23 -15.39 21.15
C PHE A 239 0.64 -14.51 22.27
N THR A 240 1.10 -13.26 22.35
CA THR A 240 0.47 -12.23 23.19
C THR A 240 -0.93 -11.89 22.69
N LEU A 241 -1.75 -11.17 23.48
CA LEU A 241 -3.06 -10.73 23.02
C LEU A 241 -2.96 -9.92 21.72
N ASP A 242 -1.99 -9.02 21.61
CA ASP A 242 -1.76 -8.24 20.40
C ASP A 242 -1.33 -9.10 19.21
N ASP A 243 -0.49 -10.12 19.45
CA ASP A 243 -0.10 -11.08 18.41
C ASP A 243 -1.26 -11.97 17.98
N GLN A 244 -2.12 -12.37 18.92
CA GLN A 244 -3.34 -13.13 18.65
C GLN A 244 -4.29 -12.29 17.81
N LEU A 245 -4.59 -11.05 18.21
CA LEU A 245 -5.43 -10.12 17.45
C LEU A 245 -4.83 -9.84 16.06
N ALA A 246 -3.53 -9.60 15.96
CA ALA A 246 -2.86 -9.40 14.67
C ALA A 246 -2.93 -10.67 13.79
N THR A 247 -2.82 -11.85 14.40
CA THR A 247 -2.92 -13.14 13.69
C THR A 247 -4.34 -13.43 13.26
N MET A 248 -5.34 -13.18 14.11
CA MET A 248 -6.76 -13.29 13.78
C MET A 248 -7.12 -12.34 12.63
N ARG A 249 -6.68 -11.07 12.69
CA ARG A 249 -6.85 -10.11 11.59
C ARG A 249 -6.29 -10.62 10.26
N ARG A 250 -5.13 -11.28 10.29
CA ARG A 250 -4.51 -11.88 9.09
C ARG A 250 -5.19 -13.18 8.64
N ALA A 251 -5.85 -13.87 9.56
CA ALA A 251 -6.51 -15.15 9.30
C ALA A 251 -7.94 -15.00 8.80
N ILE A 252 -8.58 -13.86 9.08
CA ILE A 252 -9.87 -13.53 8.50
C ILE A 252 -9.66 -13.42 6.98
N PRO A 253 -10.33 -14.30 6.20
CA PRO A 253 -10.21 -14.24 4.77
C PRO A 253 -10.79 -12.91 4.27
N PRO A 254 -10.25 -12.36 3.18
CA PRO A 254 -10.90 -11.23 2.54
C PRO A 254 -12.31 -11.65 2.09
N SER A 255 -13.22 -10.69 2.03
CA SER A 255 -14.61 -10.89 1.58
C SER A 255 -14.67 -11.48 0.17
N ALA A 256 -13.69 -11.12 -0.68
CA ALA A 256 -13.51 -11.71 -1.99
C ALA A 256 -12.03 -11.67 -2.39
N VAL A 257 -11.63 -12.55 -3.31
CA VAL A 257 -10.34 -12.51 -3.98
C VAL A 257 -10.61 -12.32 -5.45
N VAL A 258 -10.17 -11.21 -6.02
CA VAL A 258 -10.42 -10.84 -7.41
C VAL A 258 -9.09 -10.81 -8.15
N PHE A 259 -9.02 -11.57 -9.24
CA PHE A 259 -7.92 -11.49 -10.20
C PHE A 259 -8.27 -10.45 -11.24
N PHE A 260 -7.31 -9.62 -11.62
CA PHE A 260 -7.51 -8.61 -12.66
C PHE A 260 -6.23 -8.40 -13.47
N ASP A 261 -6.43 -7.91 -14.70
CA ASP A 261 -5.35 -7.60 -15.64
C ASP A 261 -5.79 -6.43 -16.53
N PHE A 262 -4.92 -5.42 -16.70
CA PHE A 262 -5.19 -4.26 -17.55
C PHE A 262 -4.54 -4.39 -18.91
N GLU A 263 -5.32 -4.08 -19.93
CA GLU A 263 -4.83 -3.84 -21.27
C GLU A 263 -4.59 -2.34 -21.46
N SER A 264 -3.43 -2.00 -22.05
CA SER A 264 -2.98 -0.61 -22.16
C SER A 264 -2.18 -0.35 -23.43
N SER A 265 -2.24 0.89 -23.93
CA SER A 265 -1.48 1.30 -25.11
C SER A 265 0.02 1.29 -24.78
N PRO A 266 0.87 0.60 -25.56
CA PRO A 266 2.31 0.62 -25.37
C PRO A 266 2.96 1.91 -25.93
N PHE A 267 2.18 2.75 -26.60
CA PHE A 267 2.66 3.96 -27.26
C PHE A 267 2.45 5.19 -26.39
N GLY A 268 3.54 5.92 -26.13
CA GLY A 268 3.50 7.19 -25.41
C GLY A 268 3.20 7.02 -23.93
N GLU A 269 2.22 7.77 -23.41
CA GLU A 269 1.73 7.59 -22.05
C GLU A 269 0.84 6.35 -21.98
N HIS A 270 1.24 5.40 -21.14
CA HIS A 270 0.53 4.15 -20.95
C HIS A 270 -0.86 4.45 -20.38
N THR A 271 -1.87 4.33 -21.25
CA THR A 271 -3.27 4.58 -20.91
C THR A 271 -4.00 3.23 -20.93
N PRO A 272 -4.71 2.85 -19.86
CA PRO A 272 -5.50 1.64 -19.86
C PRO A 272 -6.68 1.82 -20.81
N TYR A 273 -7.02 0.77 -21.55
CA TYR A 273 -8.18 0.76 -22.44
C TYR A 273 -9.11 -0.43 -22.22
N GLY A 274 -8.65 -1.41 -21.45
CA GLY A 274 -9.42 -2.57 -21.09
C GLY A 274 -8.99 -3.08 -19.73
N VAL A 275 -9.92 -3.66 -19.00
CA VAL A 275 -9.60 -4.45 -17.83
C VAL A 275 -10.48 -5.67 -17.80
N CYS A 276 -9.85 -6.81 -17.55
CA CYS A 276 -10.53 -8.06 -17.30
C CYS A 276 -10.40 -8.38 -15.81
N TYR A 277 -11.47 -8.84 -15.18
CA TYR A 277 -11.40 -9.29 -13.79
C TYR A 277 -12.35 -10.47 -13.52
N GLY A 278 -12.04 -11.26 -12.50
CA GLY A 278 -12.86 -12.39 -12.07
C GLY A 278 -12.69 -12.68 -10.58
N ASP A 279 -13.80 -13.00 -9.91
CA ASP A 279 -13.80 -13.47 -8.52
C ASP A 279 -13.29 -14.92 -8.47
N TYR A 280 -12.37 -15.23 -7.58
CA TYR A 280 -11.82 -16.57 -7.38
C TYR A 280 -12.90 -17.65 -7.20
N ASN A 281 -14.05 -17.30 -6.62
CA ASN A 281 -15.12 -18.25 -6.36
C ASN A 281 -16.16 -18.31 -7.50
N GLN A 282 -16.00 -17.52 -8.55
CA GLN A 282 -16.93 -17.45 -9.67
C GLN A 282 -16.19 -17.73 -10.98
N ASP A 283 -16.78 -18.57 -11.85
CA ASP A 283 -16.23 -18.84 -13.18
C ASP A 283 -16.53 -17.70 -14.19
N THR A 284 -17.09 -16.59 -13.72
CA THR A 284 -17.45 -15.44 -14.56
C THR A 284 -16.27 -14.49 -14.68
N VAL A 285 -15.86 -14.23 -15.92
CA VAL A 285 -14.90 -13.17 -16.24
C VAL A 285 -15.68 -11.97 -16.76
N HIS A 286 -15.39 -10.82 -16.15
CA HIS A 286 -15.93 -9.52 -16.52
C HIS A 286 -14.90 -8.76 -17.36
N THR A 287 -15.36 -8.02 -18.36
CA THR A 287 -14.50 -7.20 -19.22
C THR A 287 -15.10 -5.81 -19.36
N ILE A 288 -14.31 -4.80 -19.00
CA ILE A 288 -14.66 -3.40 -19.14
C ILE A 288 -13.72 -2.79 -20.18
N ARG A 289 -14.26 -2.06 -21.16
CA ARG A 289 -13.50 -1.40 -22.23
C ARG A 289 -13.69 0.12 -22.15
N GLY A 290 -12.67 0.86 -22.58
CA GLY A 290 -12.66 2.32 -22.61
C GLY A 290 -11.51 2.93 -21.77
N GLU A 291 -11.24 4.22 -21.97
CA GLU A 291 -10.18 4.94 -21.25
C GLU A 291 -10.46 5.07 -19.74
N ASP A 292 -11.74 5.00 -19.35
CA ASP A 292 -12.20 5.06 -17.96
C ASP A 292 -12.37 3.67 -17.32
N CYS A 293 -11.83 2.61 -17.93
CA CYS A 293 -12.02 1.23 -17.45
C CYS A 293 -11.51 1.00 -16.02
N ALA A 294 -10.50 1.76 -15.59
CA ALA A 294 -9.99 1.72 -14.22
C ALA A 294 -11.00 2.27 -13.19
N GLU A 295 -11.73 3.32 -13.55
CA GLU A 295 -12.77 3.92 -12.70
C GLU A 295 -13.97 2.99 -12.62
N ALA A 296 -14.45 2.53 -13.77
CA ALA A 296 -15.55 1.59 -13.87
C ALA A 296 -15.28 0.28 -13.11
N LEU A 297 -14.03 -0.24 -13.12
CA LEU A 297 -13.67 -1.37 -12.27
C LEU A 297 -13.86 -1.06 -10.78
N MET A 298 -13.43 0.12 -10.31
CA MET A 298 -13.59 0.49 -8.90
C MET A 298 -15.06 0.64 -8.53
N ASP A 299 -15.88 1.18 -9.44
CA ASP A 299 -17.33 1.33 -9.27
C ASP A 299 -18.03 -0.02 -9.18
N GLU A 300 -17.73 -0.96 -10.09
CA GLU A 300 -18.29 -2.32 -10.05
C GLU A 300 -17.87 -3.07 -8.78
N LEU A 301 -16.61 -2.95 -8.36
CA LEU A 301 -16.14 -3.55 -7.10
C LEU A 301 -16.81 -2.94 -5.87
N LEU A 302 -17.03 -1.62 -5.87
CA LEU A 302 -17.77 -0.93 -4.81
C LEU A 302 -19.23 -1.39 -4.80
N GLU A 303 -19.88 -1.54 -5.95
CA GLU A 303 -21.26 -2.00 -6.03
C GLU A 303 -21.42 -3.44 -5.50
N VAL A 304 -20.51 -4.33 -5.89
CA VAL A 304 -20.58 -5.76 -5.53
C VAL A 304 -20.14 -6.02 -4.09
N TYR A 305 -19.06 -5.37 -3.62
CA TYR A 305 -18.41 -5.71 -2.35
C TYR A 305 -18.36 -4.56 -1.33
N GLY A 306 -18.65 -3.34 -1.74
CA GLY A 306 -18.64 -2.17 -0.87
C GLY A 306 -19.79 -2.19 0.13
N CYS A 307 -19.64 -1.41 1.20
CA CYS A 307 -20.75 -1.15 2.11
C CYS A 307 -20.97 0.36 2.31
N ASP A 308 -22.20 0.70 2.66
CA ASP A 308 -22.60 2.08 2.91
C ASP A 308 -22.04 2.53 4.27
N CYS A 309 -21.31 3.63 4.29
CA CYS A 309 -20.88 4.36 5.46
C CYS A 309 -21.91 5.46 5.76
N PRO A 310 -22.58 5.41 6.93
CA PRO A 310 -23.43 6.51 7.38
C PRO A 310 -22.63 7.81 7.56
N ASP A 311 -23.27 8.96 7.32
CA ASP A 311 -22.67 10.30 7.42
C ASP A 311 -22.18 10.65 8.85
N ASP A 312 -22.75 10.02 9.87
CA ASP A 312 -22.50 10.26 11.29
C ASP A 312 -21.39 9.38 11.88
N VAL A 313 -20.87 8.42 11.11
CA VAL A 313 -19.80 7.52 11.59
C VAL A 313 -18.44 8.15 11.34
N ASP A 314 -17.63 8.23 12.40
CA ASP A 314 -16.21 8.58 12.27
C ASP A 314 -15.50 7.56 11.36
N TRP A 315 -14.86 8.05 10.30
CA TRP A 315 -14.03 7.24 9.40
C TRP A 315 -12.87 6.51 10.09
N GLY A 316 -12.54 6.85 11.34
CA GLY A 316 -11.63 6.10 12.19
C GLY A 316 -12.23 4.83 12.80
N GLU A 317 -13.57 4.71 12.82
CA GLU A 317 -14.31 3.59 13.40
C GLU A 317 -14.99 2.71 12.34
N PHE A 318 -15.26 3.30 11.18
CA PHE A 318 -15.78 2.57 10.04
C PHE A 318 -14.73 1.60 9.49
N ASN A 319 -15.10 0.31 9.44
CA ASN A 319 -14.27 -0.78 8.93
C ASN A 319 -14.97 -1.39 7.70
N PRO A 320 -14.68 -0.89 6.48
CA PRO A 320 -15.28 -1.44 5.28
C PRO A 320 -14.79 -2.87 5.01
N PRO A 321 -15.56 -3.67 4.26
CA PRO A 321 -15.14 -4.98 3.76
C PRO A 321 -13.77 -4.91 3.10
N VAL A 322 -12.99 -5.97 3.27
CA VAL A 322 -11.66 -6.07 2.67
C VAL A 322 -11.73 -7.08 1.54
N ILE A 323 -11.52 -6.64 0.30
CA ILE A 323 -11.29 -7.56 -0.83
C ILE A 323 -9.81 -7.63 -1.14
N LYS A 324 -9.37 -8.75 -1.71
CA LYS A 324 -8.00 -8.92 -2.18
C LYS A 324 -7.96 -8.81 -3.70
N LEU A 325 -7.22 -7.84 -4.21
CA LEU A 325 -6.96 -7.68 -5.64
C LEU A 325 -5.61 -8.29 -6.00
N MET A 326 -5.60 -9.19 -6.98
CA MET A 326 -4.43 -9.93 -7.41
C MET A 326 -4.18 -9.69 -8.90
N ALA A 327 -3.00 -9.16 -9.22
CA ALA A 327 -2.52 -9.01 -10.60
C ALA A 327 -1.15 -9.68 -10.76
N HIS A 328 -0.77 -10.01 -11.98
CA HIS A 328 0.53 -10.61 -12.29
C HIS A 328 1.48 -9.54 -12.78
N ASN A 329 2.51 -9.22 -11.99
CA ASN A 329 3.29 -7.99 -12.14
C ASN A 329 2.47 -6.74 -11.78
N ALA A 330 1.79 -6.83 -10.64
CA ALA A 330 0.79 -5.85 -10.19
C ALA A 330 1.30 -4.39 -10.11
N THR A 331 2.62 -4.15 -10.10
CA THR A 331 3.18 -2.78 -10.11
C THR A 331 2.70 -1.98 -11.33
N TYR A 332 2.54 -2.65 -12.48
CA TYR A 332 2.11 -2.03 -13.71
C TYR A 332 0.61 -1.68 -13.67
N ASP A 333 -0.25 -2.68 -13.47
CA ASP A 333 -1.71 -2.54 -13.38
C ASP A 333 -2.14 -1.55 -12.31
N TYR A 334 -1.44 -1.59 -11.18
CA TYR A 334 -1.68 -0.70 -10.05
C TYR A 334 -1.54 0.79 -10.42
N SER A 335 -0.63 1.13 -11.33
CA SER A 335 -0.40 2.53 -11.72
C SER A 335 -1.67 3.19 -12.29
N PHE A 336 -2.53 2.39 -12.94
CA PHE A 336 -3.82 2.82 -13.46
C PHE A 336 -4.86 3.04 -12.35
N LEU A 337 -4.77 2.24 -11.27
CA LEU A 337 -5.68 2.35 -10.14
C LEU A 337 -5.34 3.50 -9.20
N PHE A 338 -4.07 3.91 -9.11
CA PHE A 338 -3.60 4.84 -8.07
C PHE A 338 -4.45 6.10 -7.91
N LYS A 339 -4.92 6.68 -9.02
CA LYS A 339 -5.75 7.90 -9.03
C LYS A 339 -7.11 7.72 -8.33
N HIS A 340 -7.59 6.49 -8.20
CA HIS A 340 -8.87 6.13 -7.58
C HIS A 340 -8.72 5.68 -6.12
N LEU A 341 -7.49 5.61 -5.59
CA LEU A 341 -7.21 5.04 -4.27
C LEU A 341 -6.96 6.12 -3.23
N ARG A 342 -7.45 5.87 -2.01
CA ARG A 342 -7.27 6.72 -0.83
C ARG A 342 -6.57 5.95 0.28
N ARG A 343 -5.96 6.67 1.23
CA ARG A 343 -5.32 6.08 2.45
C ARG A 343 -4.36 4.91 2.15
N VAL A 344 -3.60 5.05 1.08
CA VAL A 344 -2.72 4.02 0.55
C VAL A 344 -1.58 3.68 1.53
N LYS A 345 -1.36 2.39 1.77
CA LYS A 345 -0.25 1.85 2.60
C LYS A 345 0.43 0.70 1.88
N PHE A 346 1.63 0.93 1.37
CA PHE A 346 2.37 -0.07 0.60
C PHE A 346 3.58 -0.64 1.30
N LEU A 347 3.84 -1.89 0.93
CA LEU A 347 5.10 -2.56 1.14
C LEU A 347 5.77 -2.71 -0.23
N GLU A 348 6.80 -1.90 -0.45
CA GLU A 348 7.59 -1.89 -1.67
C GLU A 348 8.96 -2.53 -1.43
N LYS A 349 9.52 -3.16 -2.47
CA LYS A 349 10.92 -3.59 -2.50
C LYS A 349 11.58 -3.02 -3.74
N GLY A 350 12.30 -1.91 -3.56
CA GLY A 350 12.81 -1.12 -4.69
C GLY A 350 11.65 -0.39 -5.35
N THR A 351 11.51 -0.54 -6.67
CA THR A 351 10.40 0.03 -7.46
C THR A 351 9.22 -0.92 -7.62
N SER A 352 9.30 -2.16 -7.12
CA SER A 352 8.21 -3.13 -7.22
C SER A 352 7.32 -3.09 -5.99
N LEU A 353 6.01 -3.03 -6.22
CA LEU A 353 4.99 -3.32 -5.23
C LEU A 353 5.06 -4.81 -4.86
N ILE A 354 5.08 -5.13 -3.55
CA ILE A 354 4.91 -6.50 -3.07
C ILE A 354 3.44 -6.71 -2.69
N CYS A 355 2.97 -5.86 -1.78
CA CYS A 355 1.59 -5.86 -1.33
C CYS A 355 1.22 -4.48 -0.80
N GLY A 356 -0.08 -4.25 -0.66
CA GLY A 356 -0.59 -2.95 -0.24
C GLY A 356 -2.00 -3.01 0.29
N THR A 357 -2.40 -1.98 1.02
CA THR A 357 -3.80 -1.72 1.28
C THR A 357 -4.18 -0.31 0.85
N ALA A 358 -5.41 -0.15 0.37
CA ALA A 358 -5.98 1.14 0.04
C ALA A 358 -7.49 1.14 0.31
N LEU A 359 -8.04 2.33 0.49
CA LEU A 359 -9.47 2.57 0.60
C LEU A 359 -9.98 3.08 -0.75
N VAL A 360 -11.07 2.50 -1.23
CA VAL A 360 -11.85 2.97 -2.36
C VAL A 360 -13.17 3.47 -1.80
N SER A 361 -13.65 4.64 -2.24
CA SER A 361 -14.97 5.10 -1.83
C SER A 361 -15.58 6.06 -2.83
N ASN A 362 -16.87 5.89 -3.10
CA ASN A 362 -17.66 6.80 -3.91
C ASN A 362 -18.71 7.51 -3.06
N GLU A 363 -18.85 8.81 -3.30
CA GLU A 363 -19.90 9.64 -2.73
C GLU A 363 -21.14 9.56 -3.64
N TYR A 364 -22.29 9.27 -3.05
CA TYR A 364 -23.57 9.38 -3.73
C TYR A 364 -24.62 10.00 -2.80
N MET A 365 -25.66 10.57 -3.40
CA MET A 365 -26.77 11.14 -2.66
C MET A 365 -27.84 10.08 -2.44
N ARG A 366 -28.12 9.74 -1.18
CA ARG A 366 -29.22 8.87 -0.81
C ARG A 366 -30.37 9.71 -0.28
N THR A 367 -31.53 9.65 -0.93
CA THR A 367 -32.74 10.23 -0.36
C THR A 367 -33.21 9.37 0.80
N THR A 368 -33.46 9.97 1.96
CA THR A 368 -34.13 9.28 3.06
C THR A 368 -35.49 8.75 2.61
N GLU A 369 -35.97 7.71 3.29
CA GLU A 369 -37.34 7.24 3.11
C GLU A 369 -38.33 8.39 3.31
N SER A 370 -39.36 8.46 2.46
CA SER A 370 -40.43 9.44 2.68
C SER A 370 -41.03 9.26 4.08
N PRO A 371 -41.56 10.33 4.70
CA PRO A 371 -42.19 10.24 6.01
C PRO A 371 -43.26 9.13 6.10
N ASN A 372 -44.02 8.93 5.01
CA ASN A 372 -45.01 7.85 4.90
C ASN A 372 -44.37 6.46 4.83
N ALA A 373 -43.21 6.33 4.17
CA ALA A 373 -42.48 5.07 4.11
C ALA A 373 -41.90 4.70 5.48
N GLN A 374 -41.39 5.68 6.23
CA GLN A 374 -40.93 5.49 7.61
C GLN A 374 -42.09 5.02 8.52
N LEU A 375 -43.26 5.66 8.43
CA LEU A 375 -44.46 5.24 9.16
C LEU A 375 -44.90 3.82 8.76
N VAL A 376 -44.87 3.49 7.47
CA VAL A 376 -45.19 2.14 6.98
C VAL A 376 -44.21 1.09 7.53
N ARG A 377 -42.91 1.41 7.61
CA ARG A 377 -41.90 0.52 8.17
C ARG A 377 -42.17 0.25 9.65
N TRP A 378 -42.34 1.30 10.45
CA TRP A 378 -42.72 1.20 11.87
C TRP A 378 -44.01 0.37 12.05
N MET A 379 -45.01 0.57 11.18
CA MET A 379 -46.24 -0.20 11.21
C MET A 379 -46.04 -1.71 10.93
N ILE A 380 -45.02 -2.08 10.17
CA ILE A 380 -44.73 -3.48 9.81
C ILE A 380 -43.81 -4.15 10.83
N GLU A 381 -42.82 -3.42 11.34
CA GLU A 381 -41.76 -3.97 12.18
C GLU A 381 -42.14 -3.87 13.66
N ASP A 382 -42.56 -2.69 14.12
CA ASP A 382 -42.69 -2.41 15.56
C ASP A 382 -44.13 -2.58 16.06
N ALA A 383 -45.11 -2.16 15.26
CA ALA A 383 -46.52 -2.22 15.67
C ALA A 383 -47.19 -3.57 15.36
N CYS A 384 -46.55 -4.46 14.60
CA CYS A 384 -47.18 -5.70 14.14
C CYS A 384 -47.61 -6.59 15.30
N GLU A 385 -46.74 -6.79 16.30
CA GLU A 385 -47.06 -7.61 17.48
C GLU A 385 -48.22 -7.02 18.31
N MET A 386 -48.31 -5.69 18.37
CA MET A 386 -49.38 -4.99 19.09
C MET A 386 -50.72 -5.16 18.37
N VAL A 387 -50.71 -5.11 17.04
CA VAL A 387 -51.91 -5.24 16.20
C VAL A 387 -52.39 -6.69 16.12
N GLU A 388 -51.49 -7.68 16.17
CA GLU A 388 -51.88 -9.10 16.15
C GLU A 388 -52.68 -9.53 17.40
N ARG A 389 -52.56 -8.80 18.51
CA ARG A 389 -53.34 -9.05 19.72
C ARG A 389 -54.77 -8.49 19.66
N ASP A 390 -55.07 -7.60 18.71
CA ASP A 390 -56.40 -7.00 18.53
C ASP A 390 -57.05 -7.40 17.19
N ASN A 391 -57.98 -8.36 17.28
CA ASN A 391 -58.73 -8.87 16.13
C ASN A 391 -59.57 -7.81 15.41
N ASN A 392 -59.91 -6.70 16.06
CA ASN A 392 -60.71 -5.63 15.45
C ASN A 392 -59.86 -4.68 14.57
N ILE A 393 -58.56 -4.59 14.82
CA ILE A 393 -57.65 -3.68 14.10
C ILE A 393 -57.09 -4.35 12.84
N ARG A 394 -56.81 -5.66 12.91
CA ARG A 394 -56.10 -6.42 11.86
C ARG A 394 -56.65 -6.26 10.43
N PRO A 395 -57.97 -6.32 10.16
CA PRO A 395 -58.50 -6.17 8.79
C PRO A 395 -58.36 -4.74 8.25
N GLN A 396 -58.42 -3.75 9.15
CA GLN A 396 -58.30 -2.34 8.81
C GLN A 396 -56.83 -1.92 8.64
N TRP A 397 -55.92 -2.54 9.41
CA TRP A 397 -54.47 -2.31 9.35
C TRP A 397 -53.88 -2.49 7.95
N ARG A 398 -54.19 -3.62 7.30
CA ARG A 398 -53.71 -3.91 5.94
C ARG A 398 -54.20 -2.89 4.91
N ARG A 399 -55.43 -2.40 5.07
CA ARG A 399 -55.98 -1.36 4.18
C ARG A 399 -55.27 -0.02 4.40
N CYS A 400 -55.05 0.39 5.65
CA CYS A 400 -54.27 1.59 5.97
C CYS A 400 -52.85 1.51 5.41
N LEU A 401 -52.15 0.38 5.55
CA LEU A 401 -50.82 0.17 4.97
C LEU A 401 -50.81 0.35 3.44
N GLN A 402 -51.80 -0.22 2.74
CA GLN A 402 -51.91 -0.07 1.29
C GLN A 402 -52.21 1.37 0.87
N HIS A 403 -53.03 2.10 1.64
CA HIS A 403 -53.31 3.51 1.38
C HIS A 403 -52.09 4.40 1.64
N LEU A 404 -51.41 4.21 2.76
CA LEU A 404 -50.17 4.93 3.10
C LEU A 404 -49.11 4.79 2.00
N ARG A 405 -48.90 3.56 1.49
CA ARG A 405 -47.97 3.29 0.38
C ARG A 405 -48.31 4.02 -0.92
N LYS A 406 -49.57 4.38 -1.13
CA LYS A 406 -50.05 5.09 -2.33
C LYS A 406 -50.15 6.61 -2.12
N THR A 407 -50.02 7.09 -0.89
CA THR A 407 -50.22 8.50 -0.56
C THR A 407 -48.90 9.25 -0.72
N SER A 408 -48.88 10.25 -1.60
CA SER A 408 -47.70 11.07 -1.87
C SER A 408 -47.48 12.18 -0.83
N THR A 409 -48.55 12.66 -0.19
CA THR A 409 -48.50 13.68 0.86
C THR A 409 -48.20 13.06 2.23
N PHE A 410 -47.30 13.65 3.02
CA PHE A 410 -47.01 13.20 4.37
C PHE A 410 -48.27 13.17 5.24
N VAL A 411 -48.53 12.00 5.85
CA VAL A 411 -49.59 11.80 6.82
C VAL A 411 -49.08 12.18 8.21
N THR A 412 -49.57 13.30 8.72
CA THR A 412 -49.35 13.78 10.09
C THR A 412 -50.45 13.29 11.03
N VAL A 413 -50.26 13.47 12.35
CA VAL A 413 -51.27 13.16 13.38
C VAL A 413 -52.64 13.81 13.07
N ASP A 414 -52.63 15.02 12.51
CA ASP A 414 -53.83 15.81 12.25
C ASP A 414 -54.61 15.30 11.02
N ASN A 415 -53.92 14.69 10.05
CA ASN A 415 -54.51 14.28 8.78
C ASN A 415 -54.60 12.75 8.60
N LEU A 416 -54.35 11.96 9.65
CA LEU A 416 -54.53 10.50 9.70
C LEU A 416 -55.87 9.99 9.16
N HIS A 417 -56.91 10.82 9.22
CA HIS A 417 -58.23 10.48 8.69
C HIS A 417 -58.19 10.20 7.17
N ILE A 418 -57.28 10.83 6.41
CA ILE A 418 -57.11 10.68 4.95
C ILE A 418 -56.85 9.23 4.54
N ILE A 419 -56.10 8.48 5.34
CA ILE A 419 -55.73 7.08 5.03
C ILE A 419 -56.73 6.06 5.56
N SER A 420 -57.67 6.48 6.39
CA SER A 420 -58.45 5.58 7.23
C SER A 420 -59.75 5.07 6.62
N HIS A 421 -60.40 5.78 5.68
CA HIS A 421 -61.70 5.40 5.06
C HIS A 421 -62.71 4.72 6.03
N GLY A 422 -62.81 5.21 7.28
CA GLY A 422 -63.69 4.63 8.32
C GLY A 422 -63.02 3.70 9.34
N ALA A 423 -61.70 3.48 9.26
CA ALA A 423 -60.90 2.69 10.21
C ALA A 423 -60.58 3.45 11.50
N LYS A 424 -61.61 3.81 12.28
CA LYS A 424 -61.46 4.62 13.50
C LYS A 424 -60.48 4.02 14.52
N ASN A 425 -60.45 2.70 14.65
CA ASN A 425 -59.61 2.01 15.62
C ASN A 425 -58.12 2.09 15.23
N VAL A 426 -57.80 1.98 13.94
CA VAL A 426 -56.42 2.14 13.45
C VAL A 426 -55.95 3.58 13.66
N VAL A 427 -56.81 4.57 13.41
CA VAL A 427 -56.46 5.99 13.61
C VAL A 427 -56.17 6.29 15.08
N ALA A 428 -57.01 5.80 15.99
CA ALA A 428 -56.78 5.94 17.43
C ALA A 428 -55.46 5.30 17.84
N PHE A 429 -55.22 4.06 17.38
CA PHE A 429 -53.97 3.35 17.64
C PHE A 429 -52.74 4.12 17.13
N LEU A 430 -52.75 4.57 15.87
CA LEU A 430 -51.63 5.33 15.29
C LEU A 430 -51.39 6.63 16.04
N ARG A 431 -52.45 7.36 16.40
CA ARG A 431 -52.33 8.62 17.15
C ARG A 431 -51.69 8.42 18.53
N GLU A 432 -51.95 7.30 19.18
CA GLU A 432 -51.44 7.01 20.52
C GLU A 432 -50.03 6.41 20.51
N ASN A 433 -49.69 5.62 19.48
CA ASN A 433 -48.50 4.76 19.51
C ASN A 433 -47.46 5.10 18.45
N ALA A 434 -47.83 5.72 17.33
CA ALA A 434 -46.86 5.99 16.27
C ALA A 434 -45.94 7.16 16.67
N PRO A 435 -44.63 7.04 16.41
CA PRO A 435 -43.63 8.02 16.83
C PRO A 435 -43.57 9.21 15.87
N PHE A 436 -44.69 9.90 15.64
CA PHE A 436 -44.79 10.99 14.66
C PHE A 436 -43.77 12.13 14.88
N ASN A 437 -43.31 12.33 16.12
CA ASN A 437 -42.30 13.34 16.46
C ASN A 437 -40.87 12.92 16.08
N GLU A 438 -40.64 11.63 15.84
CA GLU A 438 -39.34 11.07 15.45
C GLU A 438 -39.26 10.82 13.93
N LEU A 439 -40.39 10.90 13.22
CA LEU A 439 -40.43 10.78 11.76
C LEU A 439 -39.87 12.06 11.13
N GLU A 440 -38.90 11.90 10.22
CA GLU A 440 -38.36 13.03 9.45
C GLU A 440 -39.45 13.56 8.51
N PRO A 441 -39.79 14.85 8.54
CA PRO A 441 -40.98 15.40 7.85
C PRO A 441 -40.80 15.55 6.33
N GLU A 442 -39.57 15.44 5.83
CA GLU A 442 -39.24 15.58 4.41
C GLU A 442 -38.23 14.51 3.97
N MET A 443 -38.22 14.20 2.68
CA MET A 443 -37.12 13.43 2.10
C MET A 443 -35.89 14.32 2.06
N ILE A 444 -34.91 14.00 2.89
CA ILE A 444 -33.63 14.69 2.94
C ILE A 444 -32.66 13.89 2.08
N ALA A 445 -32.05 14.54 1.09
CA ALA A 445 -30.92 13.93 0.40
C ALA A 445 -29.71 13.97 1.35
N LYS A 446 -29.40 12.83 1.96
CA LYS A 446 -28.20 12.66 2.78
C LYS A 446 -27.05 12.23 1.88
N ARG A 447 -25.84 12.68 2.21
CA ARG A 447 -24.67 12.13 1.55
C ARG A 447 -24.50 10.72 2.09
N THR A 448 -23.99 9.81 1.28
CA THR A 448 -23.65 8.49 1.74
C THR A 448 -22.44 8.06 0.95
N TYR A 449 -21.51 7.40 1.62
CA TYR A 449 -20.32 6.91 0.97
C TYR A 449 -20.41 5.41 0.87
N ARG A 450 -20.27 4.85 -0.33
CA ARG A 450 -19.98 3.42 -0.45
C ARG A 450 -18.48 3.26 -0.39
N ALA A 451 -18.00 2.37 0.47
CA ALA A 451 -16.58 2.24 0.74
C ALA A 451 -16.14 0.77 0.84
N LEU A 452 -14.91 0.54 0.42
CA LEU A 452 -14.28 -0.77 0.30
C LEU A 452 -12.79 -0.66 0.59
N THR A 453 -12.24 -1.57 1.38
CA THR A 453 -10.80 -1.71 1.52
C THR A 453 -10.30 -2.72 0.50
N ILE A 454 -9.29 -2.36 -0.28
CA ILE A 454 -8.60 -3.28 -1.18
C ILE A 454 -7.25 -3.67 -0.59
N ALA A 455 -6.93 -4.96 -0.67
CA ALA A 455 -5.63 -5.52 -0.35
C ALA A 455 -4.97 -5.99 -1.66
N LEU A 456 -3.96 -5.26 -2.11
CA LEU A 456 -3.23 -5.54 -3.34
C LEU A 456 -2.15 -6.61 -3.10
N GLN A 457 -2.04 -7.57 -4.00
CA GLN A 457 -1.03 -8.61 -3.96
C GLN A 457 -0.48 -8.93 -5.35
N ASP A 458 0.85 -8.88 -5.51
CA ASP A 458 1.52 -9.23 -6.76
C ASP A 458 1.74 -10.76 -6.85
N THR A 459 1.04 -11.41 -7.77
CA THR A 459 1.19 -12.86 -8.00
C THR A 459 2.54 -13.21 -8.61
N TYR A 460 3.23 -12.30 -9.29
CA TYR A 460 4.56 -12.56 -9.85
C TYR A 460 5.62 -12.76 -8.75
N LYS A 461 5.42 -12.17 -7.56
CA LYS A 461 6.27 -12.42 -6.39
C LYS A 461 5.98 -13.77 -5.72
N MET A 462 4.82 -14.37 -6.00
CA MET A 462 4.47 -15.72 -5.53
C MET A 462 4.91 -16.79 -6.54
N ILE A 463 4.71 -16.51 -7.82
CA ILE A 463 5.01 -17.39 -8.94
C ILE A 463 5.86 -16.59 -9.92
N SER A 464 7.17 -16.65 -9.74
CA SER A 464 8.15 -15.83 -10.49
C SER A 464 8.44 -16.40 -11.88
N MET A 465 7.40 -16.59 -12.68
CA MET A 465 7.49 -16.90 -14.11
C MET A 465 6.39 -16.15 -14.87
N PRO A 466 6.56 -15.86 -16.17
CA PRO A 466 5.52 -15.23 -16.98
C PRO A 466 4.25 -16.09 -17.11
N LEU A 467 3.08 -15.46 -17.27
CA LEU A 467 1.79 -16.15 -17.50
C LEU A 467 1.83 -17.11 -18.70
N SER A 468 2.63 -16.80 -19.74
CA SER A 468 2.81 -17.67 -20.91
C SER A 468 3.45 -19.03 -20.58
N GLN A 469 4.04 -19.19 -19.40
CA GLN A 469 4.62 -20.45 -18.94
C GLN A 469 3.70 -21.23 -18.00
N PHE A 470 2.58 -20.65 -17.54
CA PHE A 470 1.72 -21.28 -16.54
C PHE A 470 1.09 -22.57 -17.04
N GLY A 471 0.56 -22.58 -18.28
CA GLY A 471 -0.04 -23.77 -18.88
C GLY A 471 0.90 -24.97 -18.88
N LYS A 472 2.15 -24.74 -19.27
CA LYS A 472 3.18 -25.79 -19.27
C LYS A 472 3.62 -26.19 -17.85
N SER A 473 3.86 -25.22 -16.97
CA SER A 473 4.40 -25.48 -15.62
C SER A 473 3.38 -26.13 -14.68
N PHE A 474 2.09 -25.81 -14.84
CA PHE A 474 1.00 -26.31 -13.98
C PHE A 474 0.07 -27.30 -14.70
N ASN A 475 0.40 -27.68 -15.93
CA ASN A 475 -0.43 -28.54 -16.77
C ASN A 475 -1.88 -28.03 -16.91
N LEU A 476 -2.01 -26.71 -17.08
CA LEU A 476 -3.30 -26.03 -17.25
C LEU A 476 -3.63 -25.91 -18.74
N PRO A 477 -4.90 -26.06 -19.13
CA PRO A 477 -5.33 -25.72 -20.49
C PRO A 477 -5.10 -24.23 -20.72
N GLN A 478 -4.24 -23.88 -21.67
CA GLN A 478 -3.93 -22.49 -22.01
C GLN A 478 -3.93 -22.34 -23.54
N GLY A 479 -4.66 -21.33 -24.03
CA GLY A 479 -4.56 -20.87 -25.41
C GLY A 479 -3.40 -19.90 -25.57
N LYS A 480 -2.72 -19.92 -26.72
CA LYS A 480 -1.75 -18.88 -27.06
C LYS A 480 -2.52 -17.67 -27.55
N GLU A 481 -2.51 -16.59 -26.79
CA GLU A 481 -3.04 -15.31 -27.24
C GLU A 481 -1.97 -14.56 -28.04
N VAL A 482 -2.33 -14.11 -29.23
CA VAL A 482 -1.46 -13.27 -30.07
C VAL A 482 -2.06 -11.86 -30.06
N MET A 483 -1.50 -11.00 -29.21
CA MET A 483 -1.87 -9.59 -29.11
C MET A 483 -1.07 -8.76 -30.13
N PRO A 484 -1.71 -8.18 -31.17
CA PRO A 484 -1.02 -7.32 -32.12
C PRO A 484 -0.85 -5.92 -31.50
N HIS A 485 0.09 -5.78 -30.57
CA HIS A 485 0.34 -4.51 -29.86
C HIS A 485 0.53 -3.30 -30.78
N ALA A 486 1.02 -3.52 -32.01
CA ALA A 486 1.15 -2.48 -33.03
C ALA A 486 -0.18 -1.82 -33.44
N LEU A 487 -1.31 -2.52 -33.28
CA LEU A 487 -2.64 -2.00 -33.59
C LEU A 487 -3.28 -1.25 -32.43
N MET A 488 -2.77 -1.41 -31.21
CA MET A 488 -3.37 -0.87 -29.97
C MET A 488 -3.10 0.63 -29.79
N THR A 489 -3.41 1.42 -30.82
CA THR A 489 -3.38 2.88 -30.82
C THR A 489 -4.59 3.45 -30.09
N LYS A 490 -4.53 4.72 -29.68
CA LYS A 490 -5.67 5.39 -29.01
C LYS A 490 -6.92 5.42 -29.89
N GLU A 491 -6.74 5.64 -31.18
CA GLU A 491 -7.81 5.68 -32.17
C GLU A 491 -8.46 4.30 -32.35
N PHE A 492 -7.64 3.24 -32.40
CA PHE A 492 -8.12 1.86 -32.49
C PHE A 492 -8.95 1.45 -31.27
N VAL A 493 -8.45 1.80 -30.08
CA VAL A 493 -9.14 1.61 -28.81
C VAL A 493 -10.47 2.36 -28.78
N ALA A 494 -10.45 3.65 -29.14
CA ALA A 494 -11.66 4.49 -29.17
C ALA A 494 -12.70 3.96 -30.17
N GLY A 495 -12.26 3.28 -31.23
CA GLY A 495 -13.12 2.56 -32.18
C GLY A 495 -13.70 1.23 -31.68
N GLY A 496 -13.47 0.86 -30.41
CA GLY A 496 -14.01 -0.35 -29.79
C GLY A 496 -13.05 -1.55 -29.78
N GLY A 497 -11.80 -1.37 -30.23
CA GLY A 497 -10.77 -2.41 -30.19
C GLY A 497 -11.05 -3.58 -31.12
N VAL A 498 -11.78 -3.37 -32.21
CA VAL A 498 -12.08 -4.39 -33.22
C VAL A 498 -11.22 -4.14 -34.44
N ALA A 499 -10.26 -5.02 -34.69
CA ALA A 499 -9.43 -4.99 -35.90
C ALA A 499 -10.08 -5.81 -37.00
N THR A 500 -10.06 -5.27 -38.21
CA THR A 500 -10.30 -6.05 -39.41
C THR A 500 -9.17 -7.05 -39.63
N LEU A 501 -9.47 -8.16 -40.32
CA LEU A 501 -8.46 -9.14 -40.71
C LEU A 501 -7.29 -8.51 -41.48
N ASP A 502 -7.52 -7.46 -42.26
CA ASP A 502 -6.48 -6.78 -43.04
C ASP A 502 -5.57 -5.90 -42.17
N GLU A 503 -6.10 -5.24 -41.14
CA GLU A 503 -5.29 -4.52 -40.14
C GLU A 503 -4.42 -5.49 -39.34
N ILE A 504 -4.97 -6.62 -38.92
CA ILE A 504 -4.21 -7.70 -38.26
C ILE A 504 -3.10 -8.20 -39.17
N ARG A 505 -3.41 -8.50 -40.44
CA ARG A 505 -2.41 -8.94 -41.42
C ARG A 505 -1.29 -7.91 -41.56
N LYS A 506 -1.62 -6.63 -41.70
CA LYS A 506 -0.64 -5.57 -41.85
C LYS A 506 0.28 -5.47 -40.64
N ALA A 507 -0.28 -5.44 -39.43
CA ALA A 507 0.50 -5.37 -38.19
C ALA A 507 1.36 -6.61 -37.94
N VAL A 508 0.83 -7.81 -38.21
CA VAL A 508 1.59 -9.06 -38.09
C VAL A 508 2.73 -9.11 -39.12
N CYS A 509 2.49 -8.66 -40.36
CA CYS A 509 3.54 -8.56 -41.37
C CYS A 509 4.64 -7.59 -40.93
N GLU A 510 4.27 -6.43 -40.40
CA GLU A 510 5.23 -5.43 -39.87
C GLU A 510 5.98 -5.93 -38.62
N MET A 511 5.33 -6.72 -37.74
CA MET A 511 5.93 -7.26 -36.51
C MET A 511 6.85 -8.47 -36.75
N TYR A 512 6.49 -9.39 -37.64
CA TYR A 512 7.17 -10.68 -37.80
C TYR A 512 8.05 -10.78 -39.04
N LEU A 513 7.94 -9.82 -39.97
CA LEU A 513 8.76 -9.77 -41.18
C LEU A 513 9.57 -8.47 -41.16
N SER A 514 10.53 -8.35 -40.24
CA SER A 514 11.63 -7.44 -40.57
C SER A 514 12.28 -8.02 -41.82
N GLU A 515 12.39 -7.22 -42.87
CA GLU A 515 12.92 -7.63 -44.18
C GLU A 515 14.23 -8.42 -44.02
N ASN A 516 15.05 -8.03 -43.04
CA ASN A 516 16.30 -8.68 -42.67
C ASN A 516 16.16 -10.08 -42.06
N ASP A 517 15.14 -10.34 -41.22
CA ASP A 517 14.96 -11.65 -40.56
C ASP A 517 14.40 -12.70 -41.53
N LEU A 518 13.59 -12.25 -42.50
CA LEU A 518 13.13 -13.06 -43.61
C LEU A 518 14.28 -13.38 -44.57
N VAL A 519 15.09 -12.37 -44.92
CA VAL A 519 16.30 -12.52 -45.74
C VAL A 519 17.27 -13.48 -45.06
N ASP A 520 17.57 -13.32 -43.76
CA ASP A 520 18.48 -14.22 -43.03
C ASP A 520 17.99 -15.68 -43.01
N LYS A 521 16.69 -15.90 -42.79
CA LYS A 521 16.10 -17.26 -42.83
C LYS A 521 16.15 -17.85 -44.23
N LEU A 522 15.83 -17.07 -45.26
CA LEU A 522 15.95 -17.48 -46.67
C LEU A 522 17.41 -17.78 -47.04
N THR A 523 18.36 -16.93 -46.64
CA THR A 523 19.79 -17.11 -46.88
C THR A 523 20.31 -18.39 -46.25
N ARG A 524 19.91 -18.72 -45.01
CA ARG A 524 20.27 -19.99 -44.36
C ARG A 524 19.64 -21.20 -45.04
N LEU A 525 18.35 -21.14 -45.38
CA LEU A 525 17.64 -22.21 -46.08
C LEU A 525 18.23 -22.49 -47.47
N VAL A 526 18.62 -21.44 -48.20
CA VAL A 526 19.27 -21.51 -49.51
C VAL A 526 20.68 -22.10 -49.39
N ALA A 527 21.44 -21.72 -48.34
CA ALA A 527 22.76 -22.28 -48.07
C ALA A 527 22.71 -23.77 -47.71
N ASP A 528 21.71 -24.19 -46.94
CA ASP A 528 21.61 -25.57 -46.44
C ASP A 528 21.03 -26.56 -47.46
N HIS A 529 20.22 -26.10 -48.42
CA HIS A 529 19.46 -26.99 -49.31
C HIS A 529 19.58 -26.67 -50.81
N GLY A 530 20.31 -25.62 -51.19
CA GLY A 530 20.37 -25.14 -52.57
C GLY A 530 19.09 -24.37 -52.95
N GLY A 531 19.27 -23.30 -53.74
CA GLY A 531 18.25 -22.24 -53.88
C GLY A 531 16.87 -22.69 -54.37
N VAL A 532 16.78 -23.73 -55.20
CA VAL A 532 15.50 -24.20 -55.77
C VAL A 532 14.74 -25.11 -54.80
N GLU A 533 15.43 -25.93 -54.01
CA GLU A 533 14.81 -26.89 -53.08
C GLU A 533 14.30 -26.19 -51.81
N ALA A 534 15.03 -25.15 -51.36
CA ALA A 534 14.68 -24.29 -50.24
C ALA A 534 13.32 -23.60 -50.44
N VAL A 535 13.07 -23.06 -51.62
CA VAL A 535 11.85 -22.30 -51.91
C VAL A 535 10.64 -23.21 -52.10
N ARG A 536 10.86 -24.46 -52.56
CA ARG A 536 9.81 -25.47 -52.72
C ARG A 536 9.26 -25.97 -51.37
N LYS A 537 10.12 -26.09 -50.35
CA LYS A 537 9.71 -26.45 -48.97
C LYS A 537 8.89 -25.37 -48.26
N LEU A 538 9.01 -24.11 -48.67
CA LEU A 538 8.25 -22.97 -48.13
C LEU A 538 6.87 -22.78 -48.79
N GLY A 539 6.45 -23.66 -49.71
CA GLY A 539 5.12 -23.59 -50.34
C GLY A 539 4.89 -22.39 -51.28
N CYS A 540 5.95 -21.68 -51.66
CA CYS A 540 5.86 -20.46 -52.47
C CYS A 540 5.89 -20.77 -53.99
N ARG A 541 5.29 -19.90 -54.82
CA ARG A 541 5.47 -19.94 -56.28
C ARG A 541 6.61 -19.01 -56.66
N VAL A 542 7.55 -19.51 -57.47
CA VAL A 542 8.67 -18.72 -57.95
C VAL A 542 8.54 -18.48 -59.44
N HIS A 543 8.55 -17.21 -59.83
CA HIS A 543 8.70 -16.78 -61.21
C HIS A 543 10.16 -16.38 -61.42
N ALA A 544 10.94 -17.27 -62.04
CA ALA A 544 12.30 -16.97 -62.46
C ALA A 544 12.25 -16.30 -63.84
N THR A 545 12.80 -15.11 -63.96
CA THR A 545 12.97 -14.45 -65.27
C THR A 545 14.47 -14.30 -65.50
N VAL A 546 14.98 -14.95 -66.54
CA VAL A 546 16.36 -14.74 -66.98
C VAL A 546 16.37 -13.44 -67.75
N VAL A 547 17.10 -12.45 -67.26
CA VAL A 547 17.31 -11.19 -67.97
C VAL A 547 18.55 -11.38 -68.83
N ASP A 548 18.38 -11.32 -70.15
CA ASP A 548 19.48 -11.45 -71.09
C ASP A 548 20.50 -10.32 -70.86
N GLY A 549 21.75 -10.69 -70.56
CA GLY A 549 22.88 -9.77 -70.62
C GLY A 549 23.94 -9.95 -69.55
N ASP A 550 23.61 -10.49 -68.38
CA ASP A 550 24.60 -10.77 -67.34
C ASP A 550 24.11 -11.91 -66.44
N SER A 551 25.07 -12.56 -65.77
CA SER A 551 24.94 -13.85 -65.09
C SER A 551 24.09 -13.81 -63.80
N GLU A 552 23.02 -13.01 -63.75
CA GLU A 552 22.17 -12.84 -62.58
C GLU A 552 20.74 -13.33 -62.82
N LEU A 553 20.32 -14.29 -61.99
CA LEU A 553 18.97 -14.84 -61.98
C LEU A 553 18.10 -14.03 -61.01
N TRP A 554 17.13 -13.28 -61.53
CA TRP A 554 16.17 -12.56 -60.71
C TRP A 554 14.99 -13.49 -60.38
N LEU A 555 14.85 -13.83 -59.09
CA LEU A 555 13.76 -14.68 -58.58
C LEU A 555 12.68 -13.79 -57.96
N LYS A 556 11.52 -13.71 -58.63
CA LYS A 556 10.32 -13.15 -58.01
C LYS A 556 9.64 -14.27 -57.24
N ILE A 557 9.66 -14.19 -55.91
CA ILE A 557 9.01 -15.16 -55.02
C ILE A 557 7.64 -14.61 -54.63
N ASP A 558 6.57 -15.20 -55.17
CA ASP A 558 5.20 -14.90 -54.77
C ASP A 558 4.83 -15.84 -53.61
N PHE A 559 4.79 -15.31 -52.39
CA PHE A 559 4.39 -16.04 -51.20
C PHE A 559 2.92 -16.44 -51.31
N LYS A 560 2.66 -17.74 -51.39
CA LYS A 560 1.30 -18.28 -51.45
C LYS A 560 0.93 -18.88 -50.10
N TYR A 561 0.86 -18.06 -49.05
CA TYR A 561 0.21 -18.51 -47.82
C TYR A 561 -1.29 -18.24 -47.93
N ALA A 562 -2.04 -19.32 -48.12
CA ALA A 562 -3.46 -19.33 -47.83
C ALA A 562 -3.68 -19.14 -46.31
N PRO A 563 -4.82 -18.57 -45.90
CA PRO A 563 -4.95 -17.81 -44.64
C PRO A 563 -5.20 -18.65 -43.38
N ASP A 564 -5.46 -19.95 -43.50
CA ASP A 564 -6.15 -20.69 -42.44
C ASP A 564 -5.21 -21.45 -41.49
N ASP A 565 -4.00 -21.82 -41.94
CA ASP A 565 -3.08 -22.65 -41.13
C ASP A 565 -2.18 -21.84 -40.18
N LEU A 566 -2.14 -20.51 -40.29
CA LEU A 566 -1.37 -19.63 -39.39
C LEU A 566 -2.20 -19.11 -38.20
N ILE A 567 -3.52 -19.31 -38.25
CA ILE A 567 -4.50 -18.81 -37.27
C ILE A 567 -4.93 -19.91 -36.28
N ALA A 568 -4.67 -21.19 -36.59
CA ALA A 568 -4.77 -22.30 -35.63
C ALA A 568 -3.49 -22.44 -34.79
#